data_AF-A0A7L2SRF8-F1
#
_entry.id   AF-A0A7L2SRF8-F1
#
_cell.length_a   1.000
_cell.length_b   1.000
_cell.length_c   1.000
_cell.angle_alpha   90.00
_cell.angle_beta   90.00
_cell.angle_gamma   90.00
#
_symmetry.space_group_name_H-M   'P 1'
#
loop_
_entity.id
_entity.type
_entity.pdbx_description
1 polymer ?
#
loop_
_entity_poly.entity_id
_entity_poly.type
_entity_poly.pdbx_seq_one_letter_code
_entity_poly.pdbx_strand_id
1 'polypeptide(L)'
;PAWLRRLCGHLLSERLLRPGGVQAVARGVLEGTDGGAGTEAAALDWRKCDAVGKILAACPQQCLSLEDYYRQVCPQILDLLHIQDKAAARQFQRVATTTLLTMAREQPQLAE
;
A
#
# COMPACT_ATOMS: atom_id res chain seq x y z
N PRO A 1 3.14 -5.67 21.72
CA PRO A 1 3.90 -6.92 21.99
C PRO A 1 4.47 -7.54 20.70
N ALA A 2 5.63 -8.22 20.75
CA ALA A 2 6.26 -8.79 19.55
C ALA A 2 5.42 -9.88 18.87
N TRP A 3 4.67 -10.67 19.64
CA TRP A 3 3.76 -11.69 19.10
C TRP A 3 2.62 -11.07 18.28
N LEU A 4 2.03 -9.97 18.75
CA LEU A 4 0.92 -9.31 18.07
C LEU A 4 1.38 -8.71 16.74
N ARG A 5 2.54 -8.04 16.73
CA ARG A 5 3.13 -7.49 15.51
C ARG A 5 3.42 -8.57 14.46
N ARG A 6 3.90 -9.75 14.86
CA ARG A 6 4.09 -10.89 13.96
C ARG A 6 2.77 -11.39 13.39
N LEU A 7 1.74 -11.57 14.23
CA LEU A 7 0.42 -12.01 13.79
C LEU A 7 -0.22 -11.01 12.81
N CYS A 8 -0.17 -9.71 13.14
CA CYS A 8 -0.70 -8.67 12.27
C CYS A 8 0.06 -8.59 10.94
N GLY A 9 1.40 -8.71 10.97
CA GLY A 9 2.21 -8.79 9.76
C GLY A 9 1.85 -9.99 8.88
N HIS A 10 1.61 -11.15 9.50
CA HIS A 10 1.18 -12.35 8.79
C HIS A 10 -0.17 -12.15 8.08
N LEU A 11 -1.19 -11.69 8.82
CA LEU A 11 -2.53 -11.43 8.28
C LEU A 11 -2.52 -10.37 7.18
N LEU A 12 -1.72 -9.31 7.36
CA LEU A 12 -1.60 -8.24 6.38
C LEU A 12 -1.05 -8.77 5.06
N SER A 13 0.02 -9.56 5.09
CA SER A 13 0.60 -10.08 3.84
C SER A 13 -0.28 -11.12 3.18
N GLU A 14 -0.97 -11.96 3.96
CA GLU A 14 -2.00 -12.85 3.38
C GLU A 14 -3.09 -12.07 2.64
N ARG A 15 -3.46 -10.87 3.12
CA ARG A 15 -4.39 -10.01 2.39
C ARG A 15 -3.75 -9.41 1.15
N LEU A 16 -2.55 -8.86 1.24
CA LEU A 16 -1.85 -8.22 0.11
C LEU A 16 -1.64 -9.15 -1.09
N LEU A 17 -1.36 -10.42 -0.83
CA LEU A 17 -1.10 -11.42 -1.88
C LEU A 17 -2.38 -11.97 -2.55
N ARG A 18 -3.57 -11.65 -2.03
CA ARG A 18 -4.82 -12.02 -2.70
C ARG A 18 -5.15 -11.04 -3.83
N PRO A 19 -5.88 -11.45 -4.88
CA PRO A 19 -6.40 -10.53 -5.88
C PRO A 19 -7.20 -9.39 -5.24
N GLY A 20 -6.88 -8.14 -5.61
CA GLY A 20 -7.50 -6.94 -5.03
C GLY A 20 -7.06 -6.62 -3.60
N GLY A 21 -6.10 -7.36 -3.06
CA GLY A 21 -5.59 -7.22 -1.70
C GLY A 21 -4.99 -5.84 -1.42
N VAL A 22 -4.22 -5.30 -2.37
CA VAL A 22 -3.62 -3.97 -2.27
C VAL A 22 -4.68 -2.90 -2.13
N GLN A 23 -5.70 -2.92 -2.98
CA GLN A 23 -6.81 -1.96 -2.91
C GLN A 23 -7.57 -2.09 -1.59
N ALA A 24 -7.85 -3.31 -1.12
CA ALA A 24 -8.54 -3.54 0.15
C ALA A 24 -7.75 -2.96 1.34
N VAL A 25 -6.44 -3.17 1.39
CA VAL A 25 -5.56 -2.61 2.43
C VAL A 25 -5.51 -1.09 2.36
N ALA A 26 -5.27 -0.54 1.17
CA ALA A 26 -5.23 0.91 0.99
C ALA A 26 -6.56 1.56 1.39
N ARG A 27 -7.69 0.98 0.96
CA ARG A 27 -9.03 1.43 1.31
C ARG A 27 -9.28 1.40 2.82
N GLY A 28 -8.94 0.28 3.48
CA GLY A 28 -9.16 0.14 4.92
C GLY A 28 -8.35 1.14 5.78
N VAL A 29 -7.18 1.58 5.31
CA VAL A 29 -6.36 2.58 6.00
C VAL A 29 -6.82 4.00 5.68
N LEU A 30 -7.26 4.27 4.45
CA LEU A 30 -7.65 5.59 3.99
C LEU A 30 -9.08 5.96 4.42
N GLU A 31 -10.04 5.04 4.31
CA GLU A 31 -11.47 5.22 4.66
C GLU A 31 -11.81 4.81 6.10
N GLY A 32 -10.85 4.27 6.87
CA GLY A 32 -11.10 3.82 8.24
C GLY A 32 -10.95 4.91 9.30
N THR A 33 -10.81 6.18 8.91
CA THR A 33 -10.30 7.24 9.81
C THR A 33 -11.15 8.50 9.85
N ASP A 34 -12.32 8.48 9.22
CA ASP A 34 -13.18 9.61 8.94
C ASP A 34 -14.09 9.88 10.14
N GLY A 35 -13.46 10.33 11.24
CA GLY A 35 -14.13 10.94 12.38
C GLY A 35 -14.09 12.47 12.38
N GLY A 36 -13.60 13.15 11.34
CA GLY A 36 -13.43 14.60 11.35
C GLY A 36 -13.32 15.25 9.98
N ALA A 37 -14.36 15.95 9.57
CA ALA A 37 -14.35 16.85 8.42
C ALA A 37 -13.61 18.15 8.80
N GLY A 38 -12.40 18.34 8.26
CA GLY A 38 -11.61 19.56 8.45
C GLY A 38 -10.37 19.60 7.55
N THR A 39 -9.79 20.77 7.35
CA THR A 39 -8.60 20.99 6.51
C THR A 39 -7.35 20.23 6.99
N GLU A 40 -7.30 19.86 8.27
CA GLU A 40 -6.29 18.92 8.82
C GLU A 40 -6.48 17.48 8.32
N ALA A 41 -7.70 17.08 7.94
CA ALA A 41 -7.97 15.75 7.38
C ALA A 41 -7.19 15.54 6.08
N ALA A 42 -7.16 16.54 5.18
CA ALA A 42 -6.42 16.44 3.92
C ALA A 42 -4.88 16.35 4.12
N ALA A 43 -4.34 16.99 5.16
CA ALA A 43 -2.92 16.88 5.52
C ALA A 43 -2.59 15.54 6.19
N LEU A 44 -3.53 14.98 6.96
CA LEU A 44 -3.42 13.62 7.52
C LEU A 44 -3.51 12.56 6.42
N ASP A 45 -4.31 12.78 5.38
CA ASP A 45 -4.55 11.82 4.32
C ASP A 45 -3.32 11.50 3.48
N TRP A 46 -2.44 12.48 3.24
CA TRP A 46 -1.23 12.19 2.48
C TRP A 46 -0.19 11.41 3.26
N ARG A 47 -0.09 11.62 4.57
CA ARG A 47 0.82 10.85 5.44
C ARG A 47 0.35 9.40 5.54
N LYS A 48 -0.96 9.17 5.57
CA LYS A 48 -1.54 7.81 5.45
C LYS A 48 -1.17 7.19 4.11
N CYS A 49 -1.31 7.93 3.00
CA CYS A 49 -0.90 7.45 1.68
C CYS A 49 0.59 7.06 1.64
N ASP A 50 1.47 7.88 2.24
CA ASP A 50 2.91 7.61 2.32
C ASP A 50 3.22 6.38 3.19
N ALA A 51 2.55 6.24 4.32
CA ALA A 51 2.69 5.08 5.20
C ALA A 51 2.24 3.78 4.52
N VAL A 52 1.07 3.79 3.86
CA VAL A 52 0.61 2.66 3.03
C VAL A 52 1.61 2.39 1.92
N GLY A 53 2.10 3.44 1.26
CA GLY A 53 3.06 3.33 0.18
C GLY A 53 4.32 2.56 0.57
N LYS A 54 4.88 2.89 1.74
CA LYS A 54 6.04 2.22 2.35
C LYS A 54 5.74 0.79 2.80
N ILE A 55 4.55 0.55 3.36
CA ILE A 55 4.12 -0.80 3.75
C ILE A 55 4.05 -1.72 2.52
N LEU A 56 3.49 -1.22 1.41
CA LEU A 56 3.37 -1.99 0.17
C LEU A 56 4.74 -2.25 -0.49
N ALA A 57 5.68 -1.31 -0.38
CA ALA A 57 7.04 -1.48 -0.90
C ALA A 57 7.86 -2.50 -0.10
N ALA A 58 7.61 -2.60 1.21
CA ALA A 58 8.33 -3.52 2.08
C ALA A 58 7.94 -4.97 1.83
N CYS A 59 8.91 -5.81 1.46
CA CYS A 59 8.71 -7.24 1.32
C CYS A 59 8.42 -7.90 2.68
N PRO A 60 7.31 -8.65 2.81
CA PRO A 60 7.02 -9.40 4.02
C PRO A 60 8.08 -10.44 4.35
N GLN A 61 8.36 -10.65 5.64
CA GLN A 61 9.37 -11.63 6.09
C GLN A 61 9.04 -13.08 5.70
N GLN A 62 7.77 -13.38 5.45
CA GLN A 62 7.26 -14.68 5.03
C GLN A 62 7.31 -14.91 3.52
N CYS A 63 7.64 -13.89 2.72
CA CYS A 63 7.86 -14.06 1.29
C CYS A 63 9.25 -14.69 1.06
N LEU A 64 9.32 -15.67 0.16
CA LEU A 64 10.56 -16.38 -0.16
C LEU A 64 11.52 -15.54 -1.01
N SER A 65 10.97 -14.60 -1.80
CA SER A 65 11.71 -13.71 -2.68
C SER A 65 11.01 -12.37 -2.78
N LEU A 66 11.82 -11.31 -2.86
CA LEU A 66 11.38 -9.95 -3.16
C LEU A 66 10.76 -9.86 -4.56
N GLU A 67 11.35 -10.56 -5.53
CA GLU A 67 10.89 -10.55 -6.92
C GLU A 67 9.51 -11.22 -7.05
N ASP A 68 9.29 -12.34 -6.37
CA ASP A 68 7.98 -13.02 -6.35
C ASP A 68 6.90 -12.20 -5.67
N TYR A 69 7.28 -11.41 -4.66
CA TYR A 69 6.38 -10.44 -4.03
C TYR A 69 6.01 -9.32 -5.00
N TYR A 70 7.01 -8.67 -5.63
CA TYR A 70 6.76 -7.60 -6.60
C TYR A 70 5.97 -8.07 -7.81
N ARG A 71 6.23 -9.28 -8.33
CA ARG A 71 5.47 -9.89 -9.44
C ARG A 71 3.97 -10.00 -9.14
N GLN A 72 3.59 -10.21 -7.88
CA GLN A 72 2.19 -10.32 -7.45
C GLN A 72 1.54 -8.99 -7.10
N VAL A 73 2.31 -8.06 -6.52
CA VAL A 73 1.75 -6.82 -5.95
C VAL A 73 1.82 -5.65 -6.94
N CYS A 74 2.84 -5.56 -7.80
CA CYS A 74 2.99 -4.47 -8.76
C CYS A 74 1.79 -4.32 -9.72
N PRO A 75 1.23 -5.40 -10.30
CA PRO A 75 0.03 -5.27 -11.13
C PRO A 75 -1.15 -4.63 -10.36
N GLN A 76 -1.38 -5.08 -9.13
CA GLN A 76 -2.43 -4.52 -8.28
C GLN A 76 -2.18 -3.06 -7.88
N ILE A 77 -0.90 -2.66 -7.71
CA ILE A 77 -0.52 -1.26 -7.48
C ILE A 77 -0.84 -0.40 -8.71
N LEU A 78 -0.55 -0.91 -9.92
CA LEU A 78 -0.89 -0.21 -11.15
C LEU A 78 -2.41 -0.09 -11.35
N ASP A 79 -3.18 -1.08 -10.92
CA ASP A 79 -4.64 -1.03 -10.95
C ASP A 79 -5.21 0.13 -10.10
N LEU A 80 -4.52 0.55 -9.04
CA LEU A 80 -4.93 1.73 -8.25
C LEU A 80 -4.95 3.01 -9.09
N LEU A 81 -4.11 3.13 -10.12
CA LEU A 81 -4.07 4.30 -11.01
C LEU A 81 -5.31 4.37 -11.90
N HIS A 82 -6.02 3.26 -12.09
CA HIS A 82 -7.20 3.14 -12.94
C HIS A 82 -8.52 3.38 -12.19
N ILE A 83 -8.48 3.61 -10.88
CA ILE A 83 -9.67 3.88 -10.07
C ILE A 83 -10.27 5.23 -10.46
N GLN A 84 -11.51 5.23 -10.96
CA GLN A 84 -12.21 6.41 -11.47
C GLN A 84 -13.05 7.16 -10.42
N ASP A 85 -13.15 6.62 -9.20
CA ASP A 85 -13.88 7.27 -8.11
C ASP A 85 -13.21 8.60 -7.75
N LYS A 86 -13.84 9.73 -8.11
CA LYS A 86 -13.27 11.07 -7.96
C LYS A 86 -12.88 11.42 -6.52
N ALA A 87 -13.55 10.85 -5.51
CA ALA A 87 -13.26 11.16 -4.11
C ALA A 87 -11.96 10.48 -3.64
N ALA A 88 -11.75 9.22 -4.02
CA ALA A 88 -10.62 8.40 -3.56
C ALA A 88 -9.46 8.30 -4.56
N ALA A 89 -9.69 8.62 -5.84
CA ALA A 89 -8.71 8.46 -6.92
C ALA A 89 -7.38 9.15 -6.61
N ARG A 90 -7.41 10.36 -6.03
CA ARG A 90 -6.20 11.11 -5.70
C ARG A 90 -5.35 10.43 -4.63
N GLN A 91 -5.99 9.81 -3.64
CA GLN A 91 -5.31 9.09 -2.57
C GLN A 91 -4.71 7.78 -3.11
N PHE A 92 -5.47 7.02 -3.91
CA PHE A 92 -4.98 5.80 -4.55
C PHE A 92 -3.82 6.07 -5.52
N GLN A 93 -3.90 7.13 -6.32
CA GLN A 93 -2.80 7.57 -7.18
C GLN A 93 -1.54 7.86 -6.36
N ARG A 94 -1.68 8.58 -5.23
CA ARG A 94 -0.54 8.89 -4.36
C ARG A 94 0.05 7.64 -3.73
N VAL A 95 -0.77 6.71 -3.25
CA VAL A 95 -0.30 5.40 -2.75
C VAL A 95 0.50 4.70 -3.83
N ALA A 96 -0.04 4.56 -5.04
CA ALA A 96 0.63 3.87 -6.14
C ALA A 96 1.96 4.52 -6.52
N THR A 97 1.98 5.83 -6.71
CA THR A 97 3.20 6.57 -7.06
C THR A 97 4.26 6.46 -5.96
N THR A 98 3.88 6.64 -4.69
CA THR A 98 4.82 6.50 -3.57
C THR A 98 5.35 5.07 -3.45
N THR A 99 4.50 4.05 -3.62
CA THR A 99 4.95 2.66 -3.59
C THR A 99 5.96 2.37 -4.69
N LEU A 100 5.62 2.67 -5.94
CA LEU A 100 6.49 2.39 -7.09
C LEU A 100 7.81 3.17 -7.00
N LEU A 101 7.76 4.43 -6.55
CA LEU A 101 8.97 5.24 -6.34
C LEU A 101 9.84 4.65 -5.23
N THR A 102 9.25 4.18 -4.13
CA THR A 102 9.98 3.52 -3.03
C THR A 102 10.62 2.22 -3.51
N MET A 103 9.85 1.35 -4.20
CA MET A 103 10.35 0.09 -4.75
C MET A 103 11.53 0.31 -5.70
N ALA A 104 11.41 1.26 -6.64
CA ALA A 104 12.48 1.58 -7.60
C ALA A 104 13.74 2.16 -6.93
N ARG A 105 13.57 2.96 -5.86
CA ARG A 105 14.71 3.52 -5.11
C ARG A 105 15.42 2.47 -4.26
N GLU A 106 14.67 1.57 -3.64
CA GLU A 106 15.24 0.53 -2.78
C GLU A 106 15.85 -0.62 -3.59
N GLN A 107 15.31 -0.90 -4.78
CA GLN A 107 15.69 -2.02 -5.63
C GLN A 107 15.91 -1.59 -7.08
N PRO A 108 16.92 -0.73 -7.35
CA PRO A 108 17.17 -0.22 -8.71
C PRO A 108 17.43 -1.32 -9.73
N GLN A 109 17.97 -2.47 -9.28
CA GLN A 109 18.28 -3.64 -10.11
C GLN A 109 17.04 -4.32 -10.71
N LEU A 110 15.88 -4.15 -10.07
CA LEU A 110 14.60 -4.72 -10.50
C LEU A 110 13.75 -3.73 -11.31
N ALA A 111 14.26 -2.50 -11.53
CA ALA A 111 13.55 -1.41 -12.20
C ALA A 111 14.00 -1.21 -13.67
N GLU A 112 14.93 -2.03 -14.15
CA GLU A 112 15.43 -2.04 -15.54
C GLU A 112 14.56 -2.86 -16.50
#